data_AF-A0AAW5R786-F1
#
_entry.id   AF-A0AAW5R786-F1
#
_cell.length_a   1.000
_cell.length_b   1.000
_cell.length_c   1.000
_cell.angle_alpha   90.00
_cell.angle_beta   90.00
_cell.angle_gamma   90.00
#
_symmetry.space_group_name_H-M   'P 1'
#
loop_
_entity.id
_entity.type
_entity.pdbx_description
1 polymer ?
#
loop_
_entity_poly.entity_id
_entity_poly.type
_entity_poly.pdbx_seq_one_letter_code
_entity_poly.pdbx_strand_id
1 'polypeptide(L)'
;KPAMATMMPGAMLIGISSPHARKGLLWEKYRTHYGHPGSVLVAQAPTWVMNPTVPEDGEIISEAYDSDPAWAKAEYGAVFRTDVAALVPIEVIEACIESGVRERAPQRQYHYRAFVDPSGGSADSMTLAIAHKEGSTAILDAVREVKPPFSPEAVVDEFAGLMRRYR
;
A
#
# COMPACT_ATOMS: atom_id res chain seq x y z
N LYS A 1 0.38 5.15 -21.15
CA LYS A 1 1.14 6.43 -21.15
C LYS A 1 0.87 7.18 -22.46
N PRO A 2 -0.25 7.94 -22.57
CA PRO A 2 -0.55 8.72 -23.77
C PRO A 2 0.46 9.87 -23.98
N ALA A 3 0.84 10.56 -22.90
CA ALA A 3 1.72 11.73 -22.97
C ALA A 3 3.18 11.44 -23.42
N MET A 4 3.72 10.25 -23.12
CA MET A 4 5.05 9.85 -23.61
C MET A 4 5.01 9.36 -25.06
N ALA A 5 3.85 8.88 -25.53
CA ALA A 5 3.68 8.42 -26.91
C ALA A 5 3.59 9.58 -27.91
N THR A 6 3.27 10.79 -27.44
CA THR A 6 3.19 12.02 -28.24
C THR A 6 4.46 12.87 -28.20
N MET A 7 5.50 12.44 -27.46
CA MET A 7 6.78 13.16 -27.37
C MET A 7 7.73 12.72 -28.48
N MET A 8 8.72 13.58 -28.79
CA MET A 8 9.72 13.29 -29.83
C MET A 8 10.47 11.98 -29.55
N PRO A 9 10.94 11.27 -30.60
CA PRO A 9 11.78 10.09 -30.43
C PRO A 9 12.98 10.38 -29.51
N GLY A 10 13.18 9.54 -28.50
CA GLY A 10 14.23 9.70 -27.49
C GLY A 10 13.84 10.48 -26.23
N ALA A 11 12.58 10.89 -26.08
CA ALA A 11 12.10 11.52 -24.86
C ALA A 11 12.27 10.61 -23.62
N MET A 12 12.88 11.15 -22.56
CA MET A 12 13.11 10.46 -21.29
C MET A 12 12.21 11.02 -20.20
N LEU A 13 11.66 10.14 -19.36
CA LEU A 13 11.00 10.52 -18.12
C LEU A 13 11.99 10.37 -16.97
N ILE A 14 12.31 11.47 -16.31
CA ILE A 14 13.16 11.49 -15.12
C ILE A 14 12.26 11.68 -13.90
N GLY A 15 12.29 10.73 -12.97
CA GLY A 15 11.64 10.83 -11.67
C GLY A 15 12.69 10.96 -10.58
N ILE A 16 12.57 12.02 -9.77
CA ILE A 16 13.47 12.30 -8.64
C ILE A 16 12.60 12.42 -7.39
N SER A 17 12.93 11.69 -6.33
CA SER A 17 12.20 11.73 -5.06
C SER A 17 13.04 11.12 -3.94
N SER A 18 12.74 11.49 -2.70
CA SER A 18 13.28 10.83 -1.51
C SER A 18 12.51 9.53 -1.23
N PRO A 19 13.18 8.40 -0.93
CA PRO A 19 12.55 7.11 -0.71
C PRO A 19 11.83 7.06 0.64
N HIS A 20 10.57 7.51 0.66
CA HIS A 20 9.78 7.59 1.89
C HIS A 20 9.13 6.25 2.27
N ALA A 21 8.12 5.78 1.54
CA ALA A 21 7.43 4.52 1.84
C ALA A 21 7.63 3.48 0.73
N ARG A 22 7.52 2.19 1.08
CA ARG A 22 7.47 1.06 0.12
C ARG A 22 6.15 0.99 -0.65
N LYS A 23 5.71 2.12 -1.22
CA LYS A 23 4.44 2.26 -1.95
C LYS A 23 4.58 3.28 -3.07
N GLY A 24 3.78 3.11 -4.12
CA GLY A 24 3.64 4.07 -5.21
C GLY A 24 4.61 3.82 -6.36
N LEU A 25 4.54 4.71 -7.36
CA LEU A 25 5.15 4.50 -8.68
C LEU A 25 6.67 4.26 -8.61
N LEU A 26 7.40 5.01 -7.78
CA LEU A 26 8.85 4.86 -7.67
C LEU A 26 9.25 3.56 -6.95
N TRP A 27 8.48 3.13 -5.95
CA TRP A 27 8.68 1.82 -5.32
C TRP A 27 8.40 0.68 -6.29
N GLU A 28 7.33 0.76 -7.06
CA GLU A 28 7.01 -0.25 -8.09
C GLU A 28 8.11 -0.34 -9.16
N LYS A 29 8.62 0.82 -9.61
CA LYS A 29 9.73 0.89 -10.56
C LYS A 29 11.03 0.37 -9.98
N TYR A 30 11.34 0.71 -8.73
CA TYR A 30 12.47 0.18 -7.99
C TYR A 30 12.39 -1.35 -7.89
N ARG A 31 11.29 -1.90 -7.36
CA ARG A 31 11.08 -3.35 -7.21
C ARG A 31 11.19 -4.12 -8.53
N THR A 32 10.71 -3.53 -9.63
CA THR A 32 10.65 -4.21 -10.94
C THR A 32 11.96 -4.11 -11.72
N HIS A 33 12.70 -3.01 -11.59
CA HIS A 33 13.82 -2.70 -12.50
C HIS A 33 15.17 -2.52 -11.81
N TYR A 34 15.22 -2.31 -10.49
CA TYR A 34 16.50 -2.19 -9.79
C TYR A 34 17.29 -3.50 -9.88
N GLY A 35 18.56 -3.42 -10.28
CA GLY A 35 19.44 -4.58 -10.47
C GLY A 35 19.13 -5.45 -11.70
N HIS A 36 18.17 -5.07 -12.55
CA HIS A 36 17.79 -5.84 -13.74
C HIS A 36 18.08 -5.04 -15.02
N PRO A 37 18.64 -5.67 -16.07
CA PRO A 37 18.86 -4.99 -17.34
C PRO A 37 17.53 -4.64 -18.01
N GLY A 38 17.40 -3.42 -18.54
CA GLY A 38 16.17 -2.98 -19.20
C GLY A 38 16.21 -1.52 -19.66
N SER A 39 15.05 -1.03 -20.11
CA SER A 39 14.88 0.34 -20.60
C SER A 39 14.64 1.38 -19.48
N VAL A 40 14.59 0.94 -18.22
CA VAL A 40 14.39 1.80 -17.05
C VAL A 40 15.63 1.72 -16.19
N LEU A 41 16.34 2.85 -16.04
CA LEU A 41 17.44 2.99 -15.10
C LEU A 41 16.88 3.41 -13.74
N VAL A 42 17.25 2.66 -12.69
CA VAL A 42 16.98 3.02 -11.30
C VAL A 42 18.32 3.27 -10.62
N ALA A 43 18.57 4.52 -10.24
CA ALA A 43 19.74 4.92 -9.47
C ALA A 43 19.32 5.18 -8.02
N GLN A 44 19.91 4.44 -7.08
CA GLN A 44 19.71 4.62 -5.65
C GLN A 44 21.10 4.67 -4.99
N ALA A 45 21.41 5.78 -4.35
CA ALA A 45 22.64 5.95 -3.61
C ALA A 45 22.43 6.99 -2.50
N PRO A 46 23.12 6.84 -1.36
CA PRO A 46 23.04 7.79 -0.27
C PRO A 46 23.70 9.13 -0.65
N THR A 47 23.38 10.18 0.12
CA THR A 47 23.84 11.54 -0.13
C THR A 47 25.36 11.63 -0.26
N TRP A 48 26.12 10.95 0.60
CA TRP A 48 27.58 11.01 0.63
C TRP A 48 28.27 10.34 -0.57
N VAL A 49 27.57 9.42 -1.26
CA VAL A 49 28.05 8.82 -2.51
C VAL A 49 27.82 9.75 -3.69
N MET A 50 26.69 10.48 -3.68
CA MET A 50 26.28 11.36 -4.78
C MET A 50 26.84 12.78 -4.66
N ASN A 51 27.18 13.21 -3.44
CA ASN A 51 27.67 14.54 -3.15
C ASN A 51 28.92 14.50 -2.24
N PRO A 52 30.13 14.66 -2.81
CA PRO A 52 31.39 14.64 -2.06
C PRO A 52 31.54 15.76 -1.02
N THR A 53 30.68 16.78 -1.03
CA THR A 53 30.73 17.87 -0.04
C THR A 53 30.02 17.53 1.28
N VAL A 54 29.30 16.41 1.32
CA VAL A 54 28.59 15.93 2.51
C VAL A 54 29.17 14.56 2.88
N PRO A 55 30.16 14.50 3.80
CA PRO A 55 30.77 13.24 4.21
C PRO A 55 29.82 12.42 5.09
N GLU A 56 29.92 11.09 5.02
CA GLU A 56 29.10 10.14 5.79
C GLU A 56 29.21 10.35 7.30
N ASP A 57 30.41 10.68 7.77
CA ASP A 57 30.76 10.97 9.16
C ASP A 57 30.66 12.46 9.53
N GLY A 58 30.01 13.26 8.68
CA GLY A 58 29.77 14.68 8.92
C GLY A 58 28.77 14.93 10.06
N GLU A 59 28.94 16.05 10.75
CA GLU A 59 28.09 16.48 11.87
C GLU A 59 26.60 16.51 11.49
N ILE A 60 26.26 17.00 10.30
CA ILE A 60 24.88 17.04 9.77
C ILE A 60 24.23 15.65 9.71
N ILE A 61 24.98 14.64 9.25
CA ILE A 61 24.46 13.28 9.14
C ILE A 61 24.37 12.65 10.53
N SER A 62 25.40 12.82 11.37
CA SER A 62 25.39 12.30 12.74
C SER A 62 24.19 12.84 13.53
N GLU A 63 23.98 14.16 13.53
CA GLU A 63 22.86 14.79 14.23
C GLU A 63 21.49 14.31 13.69
N ALA A 64 21.37 14.12 12.37
CA ALA A 64 20.16 13.59 11.76
C ALA A 64 19.87 12.15 12.24
N TYR A 65 20.89 11.28 12.27
CA TYR A 65 20.73 9.92 12.76
C TYR A 65 20.51 9.85 14.29
N ASP A 66 21.10 10.76 15.07
CA ASP A 66 20.89 10.84 16.51
C ASP A 66 19.47 11.31 16.87
N SER A 67 18.89 12.19 16.06
CA SER A 67 17.54 12.73 16.28
C SER A 67 16.42 11.79 15.80
N ASP A 68 16.49 11.31 14.57
CA ASP A 68 15.54 10.36 14.00
C ASP A 68 16.25 9.41 13.00
N PRO A 69 16.71 8.24 13.46
CA PRO A 69 17.40 7.27 12.61
C PRO A 69 16.55 6.82 11.40
N ALA A 70 15.24 6.76 11.57
CA ALA A 70 14.30 6.28 10.58
C ALA A 70 14.12 7.27 9.42
N TRP A 71 13.94 8.54 9.77
CA TRP A 71 13.90 9.64 8.82
C TRP A 71 15.26 9.84 8.14
N ALA A 72 16.36 9.85 8.91
CA ALA A 72 17.71 10.08 8.38
C ALA A 72 18.13 8.99 7.39
N LYS A 73 17.76 7.73 7.64
CA LYS A 73 18.02 6.62 6.71
C LYS A 73 17.29 6.76 5.37
N ALA A 74 16.12 7.40 5.36
CA ALA A 74 15.39 7.69 4.14
C ALA A 74 15.94 8.91 3.41
N GLU A 75 16.15 9.99 4.15
CA GLU A 75 16.54 11.28 3.58
C GLU A 75 18.01 11.29 3.12
N TYR A 76 18.93 10.80 3.95
CA TYR A 76 20.36 10.77 3.65
C TYR A 76 20.85 9.41 3.17
N GLY A 77 20.33 8.33 3.76
CA GLY A 77 20.71 6.96 3.40
C GLY A 77 20.10 6.45 2.08
N ALA A 78 19.14 7.19 1.51
CA ALA A 78 18.36 6.80 0.34
C ALA A 78 17.72 5.40 0.46
N VAL A 79 17.34 4.98 1.68
CA VAL A 79 16.68 3.68 1.91
C VAL A 79 15.18 3.87 2.09
N PHE A 80 14.37 3.09 1.38
CA PHE A 80 12.92 3.06 1.64
C PHE A 80 12.64 2.68 3.09
N ARG A 81 11.92 3.54 3.81
CA ARG A 81 11.60 3.31 5.22
C ARG A 81 10.90 1.97 5.40
N THR A 82 11.37 1.24 6.39
CA THR A 82 10.70 0.05 6.95
C THR A 82 9.84 0.41 8.17
N ASP A 83 10.05 1.59 8.73
CA ASP A 83 9.61 2.04 10.06
C ASP A 83 8.48 3.08 10.04
N VAL A 84 7.96 3.44 8.86
CA VAL A 84 6.52 3.75 8.78
C VAL A 84 5.82 2.41 8.92
N ALA A 85 5.84 1.89 10.16
CA ALA A 85 5.41 0.55 10.47
C ALA A 85 3.91 0.49 10.21
N ALA A 86 3.54 -0.06 9.05
CA ALA A 86 2.19 -0.52 8.86
C ALA A 86 1.89 -1.46 10.05
N LEU A 87 0.71 -1.30 10.65
CA LEU A 87 0.25 -2.17 11.75
C LEU A 87 0.49 -3.66 11.45
N VAL A 88 0.40 -4.01 10.16
CA VAL A 88 0.79 -5.31 9.60
C VAL A 88 1.67 -5.08 8.35
N PRO A 89 2.85 -5.71 8.24
CA PRO A 89 3.69 -5.61 7.05
C PRO A 89 2.98 -6.13 5.78
N ILE A 90 3.25 -5.50 4.63
CA ILE A 90 2.57 -5.85 3.37
C ILE A 90 2.83 -7.30 2.95
N GLU A 91 4.04 -7.80 3.19
CA GLU A 91 4.42 -9.20 2.93
C GLU A 91 3.59 -10.20 3.74
N VAL A 92 3.17 -9.83 4.96
CA VAL A 92 2.29 -10.67 5.81
C VAL A 92 0.87 -10.65 5.25
N ILE A 93 0.40 -9.51 4.76
CA ILE A 93 -0.93 -9.40 4.13
C ILE A 93 -0.94 -10.19 2.82
N GLU A 94 0.07 -10.03 1.96
CA GLU A 94 0.18 -10.74 0.68
C GLU A 94 0.22 -12.25 0.88
N ALA A 95 0.90 -12.75 1.92
CA ALA A 95 0.91 -14.17 2.27
C ALA A 95 -0.46 -14.72 2.70
N CYS A 96 -1.38 -13.86 3.16
CA CYS A 96 -2.74 -14.24 3.54
C CYS A 96 -3.75 -14.16 2.38
N ILE A 97 -3.34 -13.71 1.18
CA ILE A 97 -4.23 -13.54 0.03
C ILE A 97 -4.20 -14.80 -0.83
N GLU A 98 -5.38 -15.40 -1.03
CA GLU A 98 -5.56 -16.47 -2.02
C GLU A 98 -5.82 -15.86 -3.41
N SER A 99 -4.94 -16.16 -4.37
CA SER A 99 -5.01 -15.60 -5.72
C SER A 99 -6.28 -16.00 -6.44
N GLY A 100 -6.95 -15.03 -7.07
CA GLY A 100 -8.19 -15.24 -7.83
C GLY A 100 -9.46 -15.28 -6.98
N VAL A 101 -9.36 -15.29 -5.65
CA VAL A 101 -10.54 -15.30 -4.76
C VAL A 101 -10.93 -13.88 -4.37
N ARG A 102 -12.06 -13.42 -4.91
CA ARG A 102 -12.64 -12.11 -4.54
C ARG A 102 -13.67 -12.18 -3.43
N GLU A 103 -14.39 -13.29 -3.36
CA GLU A 103 -15.44 -13.56 -2.38
C GLU A 103 -15.65 -15.07 -2.29
N ARG A 104 -16.02 -15.55 -1.10
CA ARG A 104 -16.35 -16.96 -0.84
C ARG A 104 -17.85 -17.10 -0.61
N ALA A 105 -18.45 -18.12 -1.22
CA ALA A 105 -19.87 -18.40 -0.99
C ALA A 105 -20.12 -18.84 0.48
N PRO A 106 -21.28 -18.50 1.06
CA PRO A 106 -21.61 -18.88 2.43
C PRO A 106 -21.75 -20.41 2.55
N GLN A 107 -21.14 -20.97 3.59
CA GLN A 107 -21.20 -22.39 3.91
C GLN A 107 -21.93 -22.60 5.23
N ARG A 108 -22.90 -23.53 5.23
CA ARG A 108 -23.79 -23.78 6.39
C ARG A 108 -23.07 -24.26 7.65
N GLN A 109 -21.87 -24.79 7.51
CA GLN A 109 -21.08 -25.33 8.61
C GLN A 109 -20.41 -24.24 9.47
N TYR A 110 -20.39 -22.98 9.01
CA TYR A 110 -19.70 -21.90 9.68
C TYR A 110 -20.65 -20.87 10.26
N HIS A 111 -20.19 -20.25 11.35
CA HIS A 111 -20.81 -19.07 11.91
C HIS A 111 -20.06 -17.82 11.44
N TYR A 112 -20.79 -16.92 10.81
CA TYR A 112 -20.24 -15.69 10.26
C TYR A 112 -20.37 -14.53 11.25
N ARG A 113 -19.41 -13.61 11.19
CA ARG A 113 -19.43 -12.32 11.87
C ARG A 113 -19.29 -11.23 10.82
N ALA A 114 -20.14 -10.21 10.93
CA ALA A 114 -20.11 -9.05 10.06
C ALA A 114 -19.72 -7.81 10.87
N PHE A 115 -18.92 -6.94 10.28
CA PHE A 115 -18.58 -5.62 10.81
C PHE A 115 -18.80 -4.57 9.74
N VAL A 116 -19.45 -3.47 10.11
CA VAL A 116 -19.71 -2.32 9.24
C VAL A 116 -18.97 -1.12 9.79
N ASP A 117 -18.26 -0.42 8.92
CA ASP A 117 -17.71 0.90 9.19
C ASP A 117 -18.56 1.95 8.44
N PRO A 118 -19.50 2.62 9.14
CA PRO A 118 -20.48 3.49 8.52
C PRO A 118 -19.92 4.87 8.15
N SER A 119 -20.36 5.40 7.01
CA SER A 119 -20.08 6.76 6.56
C SER A 119 -21.37 7.56 6.31
N GLY A 120 -21.27 8.89 6.43
CA GLY A 120 -22.35 9.83 6.08
C GLY A 120 -22.61 9.98 4.57
N GLY A 121 -21.80 9.36 3.70
CA GLY A 121 -22.05 9.29 2.26
C GLY A 121 -21.57 10.46 1.42
N SER A 122 -20.83 11.41 2.01
CA SER A 122 -20.34 12.62 1.33
C SER A 122 -18.83 12.69 1.13
N ALA A 123 -18.02 12.10 2.02
CA ALA A 123 -16.56 12.27 2.02
C ALA A 123 -15.80 10.93 2.00
N ASP A 124 -16.23 9.99 2.84
CA ASP A 124 -15.61 8.68 3.05
C ASP A 124 -16.49 7.54 2.51
N SER A 125 -15.89 6.38 2.30
CA SER A 125 -16.59 5.17 1.87
C SER A 125 -17.27 4.49 3.06
N MET A 126 -18.44 3.88 2.85
CA MET A 126 -19.02 2.94 3.81
C MET A 126 -18.55 1.52 3.47
N THR A 127 -18.07 0.76 4.47
CA THR A 127 -17.53 -0.59 4.22
C THR A 127 -18.16 -1.67 5.09
N LEU A 128 -18.17 -2.90 4.56
CA LEU A 128 -18.64 -4.10 5.24
C LEU A 128 -17.63 -5.22 5.04
N ALA A 129 -17.28 -5.89 6.12
CA ALA A 129 -16.50 -7.12 6.14
C ALA A 129 -17.31 -8.26 6.77
N ILE A 130 -17.33 -9.43 6.12
CA ILE A 130 -17.93 -10.66 6.64
C ILE A 130 -16.84 -11.73 6.69
N ALA A 131 -16.69 -12.36 7.85
CA ALA A 131 -15.66 -13.36 8.08
C ALA A 131 -16.21 -14.53 8.91
N HIS A 132 -15.60 -15.70 8.74
CA HIS A 132 -15.76 -16.84 9.64
C HIS A 132 -14.43 -17.28 10.24
N LYS A 133 -14.50 -18.25 11.15
CA LYS A 133 -13.33 -18.83 11.81
C LYS A 133 -13.26 -20.32 11.51
N GLU A 134 -12.13 -20.77 10.98
CA GLU A 134 -11.78 -22.19 10.80
C GLU A 134 -10.62 -22.53 11.74
N GLY A 135 -10.86 -23.33 12.77
CA GLY A 135 -9.83 -23.64 13.77
C GLY A 135 -9.28 -22.37 14.44
N SER A 136 -8.00 -22.07 14.24
CA SER A 136 -7.34 -20.85 14.74
C SER A 136 -7.29 -19.71 13.72
N THR A 137 -7.76 -19.93 12.49
CA THR A 137 -7.62 -18.98 11.38
C THR A 137 -8.91 -18.22 11.16
N ALA A 138 -8.82 -16.89 11.07
CA ALA A 138 -9.93 -16.05 10.62
C ALA A 138 -9.86 -15.91 9.09
N ILE A 139 -10.97 -16.19 8.42
CA ILE A 139 -11.10 -16.12 6.96
C ILE A 139 -12.04 -14.97 6.62
N LEU A 140 -11.56 -14.03 5.82
CA LEU A 140 -12.37 -12.93 5.30
C LEU A 140 -13.07 -13.38 4.01
N ASP A 141 -14.39 -13.58 4.09
CA ASP A 141 -15.18 -14.18 3.02
C ASP A 141 -15.68 -13.15 2.02
N ALA A 142 -16.14 -12.00 2.52
CA ALA A 142 -16.68 -10.95 1.70
C ALA A 142 -16.30 -9.57 2.24
N VAL A 143 -15.89 -8.70 1.32
CA VAL A 143 -15.70 -7.27 1.59
C VAL A 143 -16.54 -6.48 0.59
N ARG A 144 -17.16 -5.40 1.06
CA ARG A 144 -17.83 -4.39 0.25
C ARG A 144 -17.34 -3.01 0.61
N GLU A 145 -17.23 -2.17 -0.40
CA GLU A 145 -16.97 -0.75 -0.28
C GLU A 145 -17.99 -0.02 -1.18
N VAL A 146 -18.68 0.95 -0.62
CA VAL A 146 -19.48 1.90 -1.40
C VAL A 146 -18.82 3.26 -1.27
N LYS A 147 -18.39 3.83 -2.41
CA LYS A 147 -17.71 5.13 -2.46
C LYS A 147 -18.72 6.26 -2.61
N PRO A 148 -18.50 7.41 -1.96
CA PRO A 148 -19.41 8.56 -2.08
C PRO A 148 -19.45 9.09 -3.52
N PRO A 149 -20.55 9.75 -3.93
CA PRO A 149 -21.74 10.03 -3.12
C PRO A 149 -22.72 8.86 -3.08
N PHE A 150 -23.32 8.58 -1.91
CA PHE A 150 -24.37 7.57 -1.76
C PHE A 150 -25.39 7.96 -0.67
N SER A 151 -26.57 7.32 -0.70
CA SER A 151 -27.53 7.38 0.41
C SER A 151 -27.17 6.33 1.47
N PRO A 152 -26.88 6.72 2.73
CA PRO A 152 -26.57 5.77 3.79
C PRO A 152 -27.68 4.72 4.00
N GLU A 153 -28.95 5.12 3.89
CA GLU A 153 -30.09 4.21 4.03
C GLU A 153 -30.07 3.10 2.97
N ALA A 154 -29.80 3.47 1.71
CA ALA A 154 -29.72 2.51 0.61
C ALA A 154 -28.55 1.51 0.80
N VAL A 155 -27.41 2.00 1.30
CA VAL A 155 -26.25 1.14 1.58
C VAL A 155 -26.52 0.19 2.75
N VAL A 156 -27.21 0.64 3.79
CA VAL A 156 -27.63 -0.21 4.90
C VAL A 156 -28.54 -1.34 4.41
N ASP A 157 -29.50 -1.05 3.53
CA ASP A 157 -30.38 -2.07 2.95
C ASP A 157 -29.61 -3.09 2.10
N GLU A 158 -28.66 -2.63 1.29
CA GLU A 158 -27.77 -3.49 0.51
C GLU A 158 -26.93 -4.41 1.41
N PHE A 159 -26.31 -3.84 2.44
CA PHE A 159 -25.45 -4.55 3.38
C PHE A 159 -26.25 -5.56 4.21
N ALA A 160 -27.45 -5.20 4.67
CA ALA A 160 -28.36 -6.12 5.35
C ALA A 160 -28.78 -7.27 4.41
N GLY A 161 -29.03 -6.98 3.13
CA GLY A 161 -29.31 -7.99 2.10
C GLY A 161 -28.14 -8.97 1.94
N LEU A 162 -26.91 -8.47 1.91
CA LEU A 162 -25.71 -9.31 1.86
C LEU A 162 -25.59 -10.20 3.10
N MET A 163 -25.67 -9.62 4.30
CA MET A 163 -25.55 -10.36 5.57
C MET A 163 -26.57 -11.49 5.69
N ARG A 164 -27.79 -11.32 5.17
CA ARG A 164 -28.80 -12.39 5.16
C ARG A 164 -28.39 -13.62 4.37
N ARG A 165 -27.47 -13.50 3.41
CA ARG A 165 -26.92 -14.64 2.66
C ARG A 165 -25.89 -15.43 3.47
N TYR A 166 -25.19 -14.77 4.40
CA TYR A 166 -24.14 -15.34 5.25
C TYR A 166 -24.65 -15.68 6.67
N ARG A 167 -25.82 -16.30 6.76
CA ARG A 167 -26.44 -16.70 8.04
C ARG A 167 -25.79 -17.94 8.64
#